data_AF-A0A8C3AB50-F1
#
_entry.id   AF-A0A8C3AB50-F1
#
_cell.length_a   1.000
_cell.length_b   1.000
_cell.length_c   1.000
_cell.angle_alpha   90.00
_cell.angle_beta   90.00
_cell.angle_gamma   90.00
#
_symmetry.space_group_name_H-M   'P 1'
#
loop_
_entity.id
_entity.type
_entity.pdbx_description
1 polymer ?
#
loop_
_entity_poly.entity_id
_entity_poly.type
_entity_poly.pdbx_seq_one_letter_code
_entity_poly.pdbx_strand_id
1 'polypeptide(L)'
;MGQDQTKQQIEKGLRLYQSNQTDKALHVWTKVLEKTSDPGGKFRVLGCLITAHSEMGKYKDMLKYALDQIDTAREMEDPDYLTEGYLNLARSNEKLCDFQKTVSYCKTCLNMQGTTVSLQLNGQVCLSMGNAFLGLSVFQKALESYEKALRYAHNNDDKMLECRVCCSLGNIYVHLKDYEKALFFPCKAAELVNDYGKGWSLKYRAMSQYHMSVAYRKLERLPDAMECCEESMKIALQHSDRPLQALCLLNFADIHRCRRDADVRCRPLKSVFLNCFIMTEIGNRLGQSHVYLGVAKCWLLQKEFDKALDSLQRAQELADGMGNKLCSLKVHCLSEGIHRTRGQQEELREQVVKFLQCVEELELYCGMCGESIGDRDQKLQALPCSHIFHLKCLQTNGTKGCPKCFKSSMKPGFV
;
A
#
# COMPACT_ATOMS: atom_id res chain seq x y z
N MET A 1 37.30 -22.69 -2.59
CA MET A 1 36.51 -23.43 -1.57
C MET A 1 35.51 -22.55 -0.80
N GLY A 2 35.81 -21.29 -0.43
CA GLY A 2 34.90 -20.46 0.37
C GLY A 2 33.63 -19.92 -0.33
N GLN A 3 33.70 -19.62 -1.63
CA GLN A 3 32.53 -19.12 -2.41
C GLN A 3 31.43 -20.18 -2.57
N ASP A 4 31.78 -21.44 -2.85
CA ASP A 4 30.82 -22.55 -2.93
C ASP A 4 30.13 -22.83 -1.58
N GLN A 5 30.87 -22.75 -0.48
CA GLN A 5 30.29 -22.90 0.86
C GLN A 5 29.31 -21.76 1.19
N THR A 6 29.64 -20.52 0.82
CA THR A 6 28.75 -19.36 1.01
C THR A 6 27.43 -19.56 0.25
N LYS A 7 27.50 -19.96 -1.02
CA LYS A 7 26.33 -20.22 -1.85
C LYS A 7 25.45 -21.34 -1.28
N GLN A 8 26.05 -22.45 -0.85
CA GLN A 8 25.32 -23.56 -0.24
C GLN A 8 24.60 -23.17 1.06
N GLN A 9 25.20 -22.32 1.90
CA GLN A 9 24.55 -21.85 3.13
C GLN A 9 23.39 -20.88 2.82
N ILE A 10 23.52 -20.04 1.79
CA ILE A 10 22.41 -19.18 1.32
C ILE A 10 21.22 -20.04 0.89
N GLU A 11 21.45 -21.06 0.05
CA GLU A 11 20.43 -21.99 -0.42
C GLU A 11 19.81 -22.81 0.72
N LYS A 12 20.60 -23.21 1.72
CA LYS A 12 20.09 -23.84 2.94
C LYS A 12 19.16 -22.90 3.70
N GLY A 13 19.54 -21.63 3.87
CA GLY A 13 18.71 -20.60 4.48
C GLY A 13 17.39 -20.41 3.72
N LEU A 14 17.43 -20.35 2.39
CA LEU A 14 16.23 -20.23 1.55
C LEU A 14 15.28 -21.43 1.70
N ARG A 15 15.79 -22.66 1.76
CA ARG A 15 14.97 -23.85 2.02
C ARG A 15 14.31 -23.80 3.40
N LEU A 16 15.05 -23.38 4.43
CA LEU A 16 14.50 -23.20 5.77
C LEU A 16 13.41 -22.13 5.78
N TYR A 17 13.62 -21.03 5.06
CA TYR A 17 12.65 -19.94 4.92
C TYR A 17 11.36 -20.43 4.26
N GLN A 18 11.46 -21.15 3.15
CA GLN A 18 10.32 -21.75 2.44
C GLN A 18 9.57 -22.79 3.29
N SER A 19 10.26 -23.47 4.21
CA SER A 19 9.65 -24.39 5.19
C SER A 19 9.04 -23.69 6.42
N ASN A 20 8.88 -22.36 6.38
CA ASN A 20 8.36 -21.54 7.48
C ASN A 20 9.22 -21.56 8.75
N GLN A 21 10.49 -21.97 8.66
CA GLN A 21 11.47 -21.94 9.76
C GLN A 21 12.31 -20.66 9.70
N THR A 22 11.62 -19.51 9.77
CA THR A 22 12.18 -18.17 9.53
C THR A 22 13.32 -17.83 10.49
N ASP A 23 13.18 -18.08 11.80
CA ASP A 23 14.23 -17.78 12.78
C ASP A 23 15.54 -18.55 12.50
N LYS A 24 15.43 -19.82 12.07
CA LYS A 24 16.60 -20.61 11.68
C LYS A 24 17.23 -20.12 10.38
N ALA A 25 16.41 -19.70 9.41
CA ALA A 25 16.90 -19.11 8.17
C ALA A 25 17.68 -17.81 8.45
N LEU A 26 17.13 -16.92 9.29
CA LEU A 26 17.79 -15.70 9.74
C LEU A 26 19.13 -16.01 10.40
N HIS A 27 19.19 -16.97 11.31
CA HIS A 27 20.43 -17.37 11.99
C HIS A 27 21.50 -17.91 11.03
N VAL A 28 21.10 -18.64 9.98
CA VAL A 28 22.03 -19.10 8.95
C VAL A 28 22.55 -17.91 8.16
N TRP A 29 21.69 -17.00 7.73
CA TRP A 29 22.07 -15.84 6.94
C TRP A 29 22.95 -14.84 7.72
N THR A 30 22.67 -14.57 8.99
CA THR A 30 23.52 -13.69 9.83
C THR A 30 24.92 -14.27 10.00
N LYS A 31 25.04 -15.59 10.24
CA LYS A 31 26.33 -16.27 10.30
C LYS A 31 27.10 -16.22 8.98
N VAL A 32 26.42 -16.29 7.84
CA VAL A 32 27.06 -16.13 6.53
C VAL A 32 27.55 -14.70 6.37
N LEU A 33 26.74 -13.71 6.77
CA LEU A 33 27.08 -12.30 6.68
C LEU A 33 28.35 -11.95 7.50
N GLU A 34 28.50 -12.54 8.69
CA GLU A 34 29.68 -12.34 9.54
C GLU A 34 30.97 -12.97 9.00
N LYS A 35 30.84 -14.05 8.22
CA LYS A 35 31.99 -14.87 7.78
C LYS A 35 32.42 -14.63 6.34
N THR A 36 31.54 -14.07 5.51
CA THR A 36 31.82 -13.94 4.09
C THR A 36 32.69 -12.72 3.82
N SER A 37 33.75 -12.92 3.03
CA SER A 37 34.57 -11.83 2.47
C SER A 37 34.20 -11.51 1.02
N ASP A 38 33.22 -12.24 0.45
CA ASP A 38 32.78 -12.12 -0.94
C ASP A 38 31.67 -11.05 -1.07
N PRO A 39 31.90 -9.93 -1.77
CA PRO A 39 30.91 -8.86 -1.90
C PRO A 39 29.59 -9.32 -2.55
N GLY A 40 29.67 -10.19 -3.56
CA GLY A 40 28.48 -10.72 -4.24
C GLY A 40 27.65 -11.64 -3.36
N GLY A 41 28.28 -12.51 -2.58
CA GLY A 41 27.65 -13.34 -1.56
C GLY A 41 27.01 -12.50 -0.45
N LYS A 42 27.74 -11.50 0.06
CA LYS A 42 27.24 -10.52 1.05
C LYS A 42 25.97 -9.82 0.55
N PHE A 43 26.01 -9.31 -0.68
CA PHE A 43 24.87 -8.63 -1.30
C PHE A 43 23.61 -9.53 -1.37
N ARG A 44 23.78 -10.79 -1.79
CA ARG A 44 22.66 -11.75 -1.89
C ARG A 44 22.06 -12.11 -0.54
N VAL A 45 22.90 -12.29 0.48
CA VAL A 45 22.46 -12.55 1.86
C VAL A 45 21.66 -11.39 2.40
N LEU A 46 22.13 -10.16 2.17
CA LEU A 46 21.41 -8.95 2.56
C LEU A 46 20.04 -8.87 1.88
N GLY A 47 19.94 -9.20 0.59
CA GLY A 47 18.65 -9.29 -0.13
C GLY A 47 17.68 -10.31 0.49
N CYS A 48 18.18 -11.46 0.95
CA CYS A 48 17.37 -12.46 1.65
C CYS A 48 16.88 -11.94 3.01
N LEU A 49 17.76 -11.31 3.79
CA LEU A 49 17.41 -10.70 5.08
C LEU A 49 16.37 -9.59 4.92
N ILE A 50 16.53 -8.71 3.93
CA ILE A 50 15.56 -7.63 3.63
C ILE A 50 14.19 -8.23 3.34
N THR A 51 14.11 -9.27 2.51
CA THR A 51 12.85 -9.95 2.19
C THR A 51 12.22 -10.55 3.44
N ALA A 52 12.99 -11.26 4.25
CA ALA A 52 12.50 -11.88 5.48
C ALA A 52 12.00 -10.85 6.50
N HIS A 53 12.77 -9.80 6.76
CA HIS A 53 12.37 -8.72 7.66
C HIS A 53 11.15 -7.95 7.14
N SER A 54 10.99 -7.82 5.82
CA SER A 54 9.77 -7.26 5.22
C SER A 54 8.52 -8.11 5.52
N GLU A 55 8.62 -9.43 5.47
CA GLU A 55 7.48 -10.34 5.72
C GLU A 55 7.14 -10.43 7.20
N MET A 56 8.14 -10.34 8.08
CA MET A 56 7.93 -10.29 9.54
C MET A 56 7.37 -8.94 10.02
N GLY A 57 7.33 -7.92 9.17
CA GLY A 57 6.95 -6.56 9.57
C GLY A 57 8.04 -5.81 10.35
N LYS A 58 9.30 -6.26 10.30
CA LYS A 58 10.43 -5.59 10.97
C LYS A 58 11.06 -4.54 10.03
N TYR A 59 10.32 -3.49 9.73
CA TYR A 59 10.70 -2.53 8.67
C TYR A 59 11.93 -1.68 9.01
N LYS A 60 12.21 -1.43 10.29
CA LYS A 60 13.44 -0.74 10.71
C LYS A 60 14.69 -1.57 10.42
N ASP A 61 14.64 -2.87 10.71
CA ASP A 61 15.73 -3.81 10.40
C ASP A 61 15.87 -3.98 8.88
N MET A 62 14.75 -4.07 8.16
CA MET A 62 14.72 -4.10 6.69
C MET A 62 15.45 -2.90 6.09
N LEU A 63 15.23 -1.70 6.62
CA LEU A 63 15.96 -0.49 6.18
C LEU A 63 17.45 -0.57 6.50
N LYS A 64 17.83 -1.06 7.69
CA LYS A 64 19.24 -1.22 8.07
C LYS A 64 19.97 -2.14 7.09
N TYR A 65 19.43 -3.31 6.78
CA TYR A 65 20.06 -4.22 5.83
C TYR A 65 20.05 -3.68 4.40
N ALA A 66 19.04 -2.89 4.00
CA ALA A 66 19.02 -2.22 2.71
C ALA A 66 20.09 -1.14 2.57
N LEU A 67 20.44 -0.44 3.67
CA LEU A 67 21.57 0.49 3.70
C LEU A 67 22.90 -0.25 3.53
N ASP A 68 23.10 -1.33 4.29
CA ASP A 68 24.31 -2.17 4.14
C ASP A 68 24.42 -2.77 2.72
N GLN A 69 23.28 -3.09 2.10
CA GLN A 69 23.22 -3.66 0.75
C GLN A 69 23.61 -2.63 -0.32
N ILE A 70 23.16 -1.37 -0.22
CA ILE A 70 23.56 -0.34 -1.18
C ILE A 70 25.05 0.01 -1.05
N ASP A 71 25.60 -0.01 0.16
CA ASP A 71 27.02 0.27 0.36
C ASP A 71 27.89 -0.84 -0.25
N THR A 72 27.47 -2.09 -0.07
CA THR A 72 28.09 -3.24 -0.75
C THR A 72 27.97 -3.12 -2.28
N ALA A 73 26.83 -2.66 -2.81
CA ALA A 73 26.66 -2.46 -4.25
C ALA A 73 27.55 -1.35 -4.81
N ARG A 74 27.79 -0.28 -4.04
CA ARG A 74 28.69 0.82 -4.41
C ARG A 74 30.14 0.34 -4.48
N GLU A 75 30.57 -0.52 -3.55
CA GLU A 75 31.89 -1.14 -3.58
C GLU A 75 32.11 -2.02 -4.81
N MET A 76 31.04 -2.61 -5.35
CA MET A 76 31.10 -3.47 -6.54
C MET A 76 31.09 -2.71 -7.86
N GLU A 77 30.70 -1.43 -7.87
CA GLU A 77 30.59 -0.56 -9.05
C GLU A 77 29.75 -1.12 -10.21
N ASP A 78 28.86 -2.08 -9.92
CA ASP A 78 28.01 -2.72 -10.92
C ASP A 78 26.61 -2.07 -10.94
N PRO A 79 26.15 -1.55 -12.10
CA PRO A 79 24.84 -0.92 -12.25
C PRO A 79 23.64 -1.79 -11.85
N ASP A 80 23.72 -3.11 -12.02
CA ASP A 80 22.61 -4.01 -11.69
C ASP A 80 22.45 -4.18 -10.19
N TYR A 81 23.57 -4.35 -9.47
CA TYR A 81 23.59 -4.39 -8.00
C TYR A 81 23.14 -3.06 -7.39
N LEU A 82 23.55 -1.94 -7.99
CA LEU A 82 23.08 -0.61 -7.57
C LEU A 82 21.58 -0.47 -7.78
N THR A 83 21.05 -0.89 -8.94
CA THR A 83 19.62 -0.81 -9.25
C THR A 83 18.79 -1.62 -8.24
N GLU A 84 19.20 -2.85 -7.93
CA GLU A 84 18.52 -3.68 -6.92
C GLU A 84 18.65 -3.09 -5.51
N GLY A 85 19.83 -2.60 -5.12
CA GLY A 85 20.04 -1.94 -3.83
C GLY A 85 19.14 -0.71 -3.63
N TYR A 86 19.05 0.16 -4.64
CA TYR A 86 18.15 1.31 -4.60
C TYR A 86 16.68 0.92 -4.57
N LEU A 87 16.28 -0.14 -5.29
CA LEU A 87 14.91 -0.67 -5.22
C LEU A 87 14.57 -1.17 -3.82
N ASN A 88 15.49 -1.88 -3.15
CA ASN A 88 15.28 -2.36 -1.79
C ASN A 88 15.25 -1.21 -0.78
N LEU A 89 16.06 -0.17 -0.95
CA LEU A 89 15.93 1.07 -0.19
C LEU A 89 14.57 1.75 -0.40
N ALA A 90 14.11 1.84 -1.64
CA ALA A 90 12.80 2.40 -1.96
C ALA A 90 11.69 1.61 -1.25
N ARG A 91 11.70 0.28 -1.32
CA ARG A 91 10.72 -0.59 -0.64
C ARG A 91 10.77 -0.45 0.88
N SER A 92 11.96 -0.34 1.48
CA SER A 92 12.10 -0.14 2.93
C SER A 92 11.49 1.20 3.37
N ASN A 93 11.75 2.27 2.61
CA ASN A 93 11.16 3.58 2.87
C ASN A 93 9.65 3.60 2.60
N GLU A 94 9.17 2.86 1.59
CA GLU A 94 7.75 2.68 1.31
C GLU A 94 7.02 2.07 2.52
N LYS A 95 7.58 1.00 3.09
CA LYS A 95 7.01 0.32 4.28
C LYS A 95 7.03 1.18 5.54
N LEU A 96 8.04 2.03 5.69
CA LEU A 96 8.13 3.03 6.77
C LEU A 96 7.35 4.32 6.47
N CYS A 97 6.67 4.39 5.32
CA CYS A 97 5.87 5.53 4.86
C CYS A 97 6.68 6.82 4.65
N ASP A 98 7.98 6.72 4.34
CA ASP A 98 8.79 7.83 3.83
C ASP A 98 8.65 7.88 2.30
N PHE A 99 7.50 8.37 1.86
CA PHE A 99 7.11 8.32 0.45
C PHE A 99 7.96 9.24 -0.43
N GLN A 100 8.43 10.37 0.10
CA GLN A 100 9.30 11.28 -0.65
C GLN A 100 10.65 10.63 -0.98
N LYS A 101 11.30 9.97 -0.01
CA LYS A 101 12.52 9.20 -0.28
C LYS A 101 12.26 8.04 -1.22
N THR A 102 11.14 7.35 -1.06
CA THR A 102 10.74 6.26 -1.96
C THR A 102 10.70 6.72 -3.42
N VAL A 103 10.03 7.86 -3.69
CA VAL A 103 9.96 8.44 -5.05
C VAL A 103 11.35 8.85 -5.54
N SER A 104 12.20 9.43 -4.69
CA SER A 104 13.56 9.82 -5.06
C SER A 104 14.42 8.62 -5.47
N TYR A 105 14.43 7.55 -4.68
CA TYR A 105 15.16 6.32 -5.00
C TYR A 105 14.59 5.63 -6.25
N CYS A 106 13.26 5.57 -6.40
CA CYS A 106 12.63 5.02 -7.61
C CYS A 106 13.03 5.79 -8.88
N LYS A 107 13.07 7.13 -8.82
CA LYS A 107 13.55 7.95 -9.95
C LYS A 107 15.01 7.67 -10.27
N THR A 108 15.84 7.47 -9.25
CA THR A 108 17.25 7.11 -9.41
C THR A 108 17.37 5.76 -10.13
N CYS A 109 16.61 4.73 -9.71
CA CYS A 109 16.52 3.43 -10.41
C CYS A 109 16.16 3.59 -11.89
N LEU A 110 15.11 4.38 -12.21
CA LEU A 110 14.63 4.52 -13.59
C LEU A 110 15.57 5.34 -14.50
N ASN A 111 16.41 6.20 -13.91
CA ASN A 111 17.37 7.02 -14.65
C ASN A 111 18.69 6.29 -14.92
N MET A 112 18.97 5.20 -14.20
CA MET A 112 20.15 4.39 -14.49
C MET A 112 19.96 3.69 -15.84
N GLN A 113 20.88 3.95 -16.78
CA GLN A 113 21.00 3.15 -17.99
C GLN A 113 21.45 1.77 -17.56
N GLY A 114 20.69 0.73 -17.88
CA GLY A 114 20.98 -0.58 -17.33
C GLY A 114 20.95 -1.72 -18.32
N THR A 115 21.33 -2.89 -17.81
CA THR A 115 21.38 -4.15 -18.53
C THR A 115 19.98 -4.80 -18.57
N THR A 116 19.88 -6.03 -19.09
CA THR A 116 18.66 -6.83 -19.06
C THR A 116 18.05 -6.96 -17.65
N VAL A 117 18.86 -6.99 -16.58
CA VAL A 117 18.39 -7.14 -15.19
C VAL A 117 17.67 -5.87 -14.71
N SER A 118 18.23 -4.70 -14.99
CA SER A 118 17.59 -3.41 -14.68
C SER A 118 16.19 -3.29 -15.32
N LEU A 119 16.04 -3.76 -16.57
CA LEU A 119 14.78 -3.73 -17.31
C LEU A 119 13.74 -4.68 -16.70
N GLN A 120 14.16 -5.81 -16.14
CA GLN A 120 13.26 -6.72 -15.42
C GLN A 120 12.76 -6.11 -14.11
N LEU A 121 13.57 -5.31 -13.42
CA LEU A 121 13.20 -4.67 -12.16
C LEU A 121 12.34 -3.42 -12.32
N ASN A 122 12.33 -2.78 -13.49
CA ASN A 122 11.57 -1.53 -13.73
C ASN A 122 10.08 -1.64 -13.38
N GLY A 123 9.46 -2.80 -13.62
CA GLY A 123 8.07 -3.03 -13.21
C GLY A 123 7.87 -2.96 -11.70
N GLN A 124 8.81 -3.50 -10.93
CA GLN A 124 8.82 -3.45 -9.47
C GLN A 124 9.07 -2.04 -8.94
N VAL A 125 9.98 -1.29 -9.59
CA VAL A 125 10.24 0.13 -9.27
C VAL A 125 8.99 0.97 -9.51
N CYS A 126 8.31 0.77 -10.63
CA CYS A 126 7.06 1.48 -10.95
C CYS A 126 5.95 1.17 -9.94
N LEU A 127 5.82 -0.08 -9.48
CA LEU A 127 4.88 -0.45 -8.43
C LEU A 127 5.18 0.29 -7.10
N SER A 128 6.43 0.29 -6.64
CA SER A 128 6.82 0.99 -5.41
C SER A 128 6.63 2.51 -5.52
N MET A 129 6.93 3.08 -6.68
CA MET A 129 6.67 4.50 -6.95
C MET A 129 5.16 4.81 -6.95
N GLY A 130 4.33 3.92 -7.51
CA GLY A 130 2.86 4.04 -7.46
C GLY A 130 2.31 3.97 -6.04
N ASN A 131 2.80 3.04 -5.23
CA ASN A 131 2.44 2.93 -3.81
C ASN A 131 2.84 4.20 -3.04
N ALA A 132 4.01 4.77 -3.32
CA ALA A 132 4.45 6.02 -2.70
C ALA A 132 3.60 7.22 -3.10
N PHE A 133 3.25 7.35 -4.38
CA PHE A 133 2.32 8.39 -4.83
C PHE A 133 0.92 8.21 -4.22
N LEU A 134 0.44 6.98 -4.07
CA LEU A 134 -0.80 6.70 -3.35
C LEU A 134 -0.70 7.12 -1.88
N GLY A 135 0.42 6.83 -1.22
CA GLY A 135 0.72 7.27 0.14
C GLY A 135 0.80 8.79 0.29
N LEU A 136 1.22 9.52 -0.74
CA LEU A 136 1.19 10.99 -0.82
C LEU A 136 -0.17 11.54 -1.29
N SER A 137 -1.14 10.66 -1.57
CA SER A 137 -2.46 11.01 -2.13
C SER A 137 -2.41 11.71 -3.50
N VAL A 138 -1.36 11.44 -4.29
CA VAL A 138 -1.22 11.94 -5.66
C VAL A 138 -1.74 10.88 -6.65
N PHE A 139 -3.07 10.77 -6.73
CA PHE A 139 -3.75 9.66 -7.40
C PHE A 139 -3.40 9.50 -8.87
N GLN A 140 -3.29 10.59 -9.62
CA GLN A 140 -2.97 10.53 -11.05
C GLN A 140 -1.59 9.92 -11.30
N LYS A 141 -0.56 10.34 -10.55
CA LYS A 141 0.80 9.80 -10.67
C LYS A 141 0.88 8.35 -10.19
N ALA A 142 0.07 7.99 -9.20
CA ALA A 142 -0.06 6.60 -8.75
C ALA A 142 -0.62 5.71 -9.87
N LEU A 143 -1.72 6.10 -10.51
CA LEU A 143 -2.29 5.38 -11.66
C LEU A 143 -1.30 5.27 -12.82
N GLU A 144 -0.59 6.36 -13.16
CA GLU A 144 0.45 6.34 -14.21
C GLU A 144 1.55 5.33 -13.91
N SER A 145 1.98 5.26 -12.64
CA SER A 145 3.02 4.34 -12.21
C SER A 145 2.54 2.88 -12.22
N TYR A 146 1.30 2.63 -11.79
CA TYR A 146 0.68 1.30 -11.86
C TYR A 146 0.46 0.85 -13.32
N GLU A 147 0.07 1.75 -14.21
CA GLU A 147 -0.08 1.45 -15.64
C GLU A 147 1.27 1.04 -16.25
N LYS A 148 2.35 1.76 -15.93
CA LYS A 148 3.72 1.38 -16.32
C LYS A 148 4.11 0.02 -15.75
N ALA A 149 3.80 -0.23 -14.47
CA ALA A 149 4.09 -1.51 -13.84
C ALA A 149 3.35 -2.69 -14.51
N LEU A 150 2.08 -2.53 -14.90
CA LEU A 150 1.33 -3.54 -15.65
C LEU A 150 1.91 -3.78 -17.05
N ARG A 151 2.34 -2.73 -17.75
CA ARG A 151 3.02 -2.88 -19.05
C ARG A 151 4.29 -3.72 -18.92
N TYR A 152 5.10 -3.47 -17.90
CA TYR A 152 6.28 -4.29 -17.62
C TYR A 152 5.91 -5.73 -17.23
N ALA A 153 4.88 -5.91 -16.40
CA ALA A 153 4.40 -7.24 -16.02
C ALA A 153 3.99 -8.06 -17.23
N HIS A 154 3.23 -7.47 -18.16
CA HIS A 154 2.80 -8.14 -19.39
C HIS A 154 3.96 -8.41 -20.35
N ASN A 155 4.86 -7.44 -20.56
CA ASN A 155 6.02 -7.61 -21.43
C ASN A 155 6.99 -8.69 -20.94
N ASN A 156 7.11 -8.84 -19.61
CA ASN A 156 8.01 -9.80 -18.98
C ASN A 156 7.31 -11.12 -18.59
N ASP A 157 6.00 -11.25 -18.87
CA ASP A 157 5.12 -12.33 -18.38
C ASP A 157 5.19 -12.57 -16.85
N ASP A 158 5.38 -11.49 -16.07
CA ASP A 158 5.46 -11.52 -14.62
C ASP A 158 4.05 -11.44 -13.99
N LYS A 159 3.40 -12.61 -13.85
CA LYS A 159 2.08 -12.74 -13.21
C LYS A 159 2.06 -12.32 -11.74
N MET A 160 3.21 -12.44 -11.04
CA MET A 160 3.31 -12.05 -9.63
C MET A 160 3.28 -10.53 -9.50
N LEU A 161 3.99 -9.81 -10.37
CA LEU A 161 3.89 -8.35 -10.46
C LEU A 161 2.48 -7.91 -10.87
N GLU A 162 1.88 -8.55 -11.87
CA GLU A 162 0.51 -8.23 -12.31
C GLU A 162 -0.49 -8.31 -11.14
N CYS A 163 -0.47 -9.43 -10.40
CA CYS A 163 -1.31 -9.65 -9.23
C CYS A 163 -1.13 -8.55 -8.16
N ARG A 164 0.13 -8.16 -7.88
CA ARG A 164 0.43 -7.08 -6.92
C ARG A 164 -0.12 -5.74 -7.35
N VAL A 165 0.04 -5.39 -8.64
CA VAL A 165 -0.49 -4.13 -9.16
C VAL A 165 -2.01 -4.13 -9.10
N CYS A 166 -2.67 -5.25 -9.44
CA CYS A 166 -4.12 -5.39 -9.30
C CYS A 166 -4.59 -5.15 -7.85
N CYS A 167 -3.93 -5.70 -6.83
CA CYS A 167 -4.24 -5.38 -5.43
C CYS A 167 -4.10 -3.88 -5.10
N SER A 168 -3.00 -3.25 -5.55
CA SER A 168 -2.80 -1.79 -5.37
C SER A 168 -3.85 -0.96 -6.11
N LEU A 169 -4.32 -1.43 -7.27
CA LEU A 169 -5.42 -0.81 -8.03
C LEU A 169 -6.77 -0.96 -7.33
N GLY A 170 -7.05 -2.11 -6.71
CA GLY A 170 -8.21 -2.23 -5.84
C GLY A 170 -8.22 -1.15 -4.76
N ASN A 171 -7.07 -0.96 -4.10
CA ASN A 171 -6.94 0.04 -3.03
C ASN A 171 -7.11 1.49 -3.51
N ILE A 172 -6.54 1.85 -4.67
CA ILE A 172 -6.72 3.23 -5.19
C ILE A 172 -8.18 3.50 -5.54
N TYR A 173 -8.89 2.53 -6.11
CA TYR A 173 -10.30 2.70 -6.47
C TYR A 173 -11.24 2.72 -5.25
N VAL A 174 -10.86 2.11 -4.11
CA VAL A 174 -11.54 2.35 -2.82
C VAL A 174 -11.46 3.83 -2.43
N HIS A 175 -10.31 4.47 -2.63
CA HIS A 175 -10.13 5.89 -2.29
C HIS A 175 -10.85 6.83 -3.27
N LEU A 176 -10.87 6.47 -4.55
CA LEU A 176 -11.60 7.20 -5.58
C LEU A 176 -13.12 6.93 -5.55
N LYS A 177 -13.59 6.02 -4.69
CA LYS A 177 -14.99 5.58 -4.57
C LYS A 177 -15.58 5.05 -5.89
N ASP A 178 -14.79 4.36 -6.68
CA ASP A 178 -15.32 3.47 -7.73
C ASP A 178 -15.29 2.05 -7.17
N TYR A 179 -16.36 1.66 -6.48
CA TYR A 179 -16.33 0.40 -5.74
C TYR A 179 -16.46 -0.83 -6.64
N GLU A 180 -17.00 -0.67 -7.86
CA GLU A 180 -17.00 -1.72 -8.87
C GLU A 180 -15.55 -2.05 -9.28
N LYS A 181 -14.74 -1.05 -9.64
CA LYS A 181 -13.31 -1.26 -9.94
C LYS A 181 -12.52 -1.70 -8.71
N ALA A 182 -12.84 -1.16 -7.54
CA ALA A 182 -12.21 -1.56 -6.29
C ALA A 182 -12.38 -3.06 -5.98
N LEU A 183 -13.46 -3.67 -6.45
CA LEU A 183 -13.70 -5.11 -6.35
C LEU A 183 -13.11 -5.88 -7.54
N PHE A 184 -13.25 -5.35 -8.76
CA PHE A 184 -12.76 -5.97 -9.99
C PHE A 184 -11.28 -6.33 -9.93
N PHE A 185 -10.41 -5.40 -9.54
CA PHE A 185 -8.97 -5.65 -9.56
C PHE A 185 -8.51 -6.71 -8.55
N PRO A 186 -8.96 -6.69 -7.28
CA PRO A 186 -8.68 -7.79 -6.35
C PRO A 186 -9.25 -9.14 -6.80
N CYS A 187 -10.42 -9.19 -7.46
CA CYS A 187 -10.93 -10.43 -8.05
C CYS A 187 -10.01 -10.94 -9.16
N LYS A 188 -9.57 -10.06 -10.08
CA LYS A 188 -8.57 -10.41 -11.10
C LYS A 188 -7.25 -10.90 -10.47
N ALA A 189 -6.81 -10.28 -9.38
CA ALA A 189 -5.63 -10.71 -8.64
C ALA A 189 -5.80 -12.13 -8.07
N ALA A 190 -6.99 -12.46 -7.56
CA ALA A 190 -7.32 -13.79 -7.06
C ALA A 190 -7.38 -14.85 -8.17
N GLU A 191 -7.92 -14.50 -9.35
CA GLU A 191 -7.91 -15.37 -10.53
C GLU A 191 -6.48 -15.68 -10.99
N LEU A 192 -5.62 -14.66 -11.10
CA LEU A 192 -4.20 -14.85 -11.42
C LEU A 192 -3.49 -15.78 -10.42
N VAL A 193 -3.85 -15.68 -9.14
CA VAL A 193 -3.33 -16.57 -8.10
C VAL A 193 -3.83 -18.01 -8.27
N ASN A 194 -5.08 -18.21 -8.67
CA ASN A 194 -5.61 -19.57 -8.89
C ASN A 194 -4.97 -20.22 -10.14
N ASP A 195 -4.78 -19.45 -11.20
CA ASP A 195 -4.28 -19.95 -12.49
C ASP A 195 -2.76 -20.19 -12.48
N TYR A 196 -2.00 -19.30 -11.83
CA TYR A 196 -0.53 -19.28 -11.90
C TYR A 196 0.15 -19.40 -10.54
N GLY A 197 -0.63 -19.51 -9.46
CA GLY A 197 -0.13 -19.51 -8.10
C GLY A 197 0.84 -20.65 -7.83
N LYS A 198 2.10 -20.31 -7.60
CA LYS A 198 3.11 -21.23 -7.04
C LYS A 198 3.29 -20.92 -5.55
N GLY A 199 4.52 -20.86 -5.06
CA GLY A 199 4.84 -20.54 -3.65
C GLY A 199 4.38 -19.15 -3.17
N TRP A 200 4.07 -18.22 -4.07
CA TRP A 200 3.55 -16.88 -3.71
C TRP A 200 2.02 -16.82 -3.61
N SER A 201 1.33 -17.89 -4.00
CA SER A 201 -0.14 -17.93 -4.11
C SER A 201 -0.85 -17.54 -2.82
N LEU A 202 -0.49 -18.15 -1.70
CA LEU A 202 -1.14 -17.95 -0.40
C LEU A 202 -1.08 -16.50 0.07
N LYS A 203 0.09 -15.86 -0.02
CA LYS A 203 0.28 -14.46 0.38
C LYS A 203 -0.61 -13.52 -0.44
N TYR A 204 -0.58 -13.66 -1.76
CA TYR A 204 -1.35 -12.78 -2.63
C TYR A 204 -2.84 -13.13 -2.67
N ARG A 205 -3.22 -14.38 -2.41
CA ARG A 205 -4.61 -14.78 -2.12
C ARG A 205 -5.11 -14.05 -0.88
N ALA A 206 -4.36 -14.09 0.22
CA ALA A 206 -4.74 -13.42 1.46
C ALA A 206 -4.87 -11.90 1.26
N MET A 207 -3.93 -11.28 0.55
CA MET A 207 -4.00 -9.86 0.19
C MET A 207 -5.21 -9.52 -0.70
N SER A 208 -5.50 -10.34 -1.72
CA SER A 208 -6.63 -10.13 -2.63
C SER A 208 -7.95 -10.20 -1.85
N GLN A 209 -8.11 -11.23 -1.00
CA GLN A 209 -9.27 -11.39 -0.12
C GLN A 209 -9.44 -10.21 0.84
N TYR A 210 -8.33 -9.69 1.40
CA TYR A 210 -8.37 -8.46 2.19
C TYR A 210 -8.92 -7.28 1.38
N HIS A 211 -8.39 -7.01 0.19
CA HIS A 211 -8.88 -5.88 -0.62
C HIS A 211 -10.34 -6.06 -1.07
N MET A 212 -10.76 -7.28 -1.41
CA MET A 212 -12.17 -7.62 -1.67
C MET A 212 -13.04 -7.30 -0.45
N SER A 213 -12.59 -7.67 0.77
CA SER A 213 -13.33 -7.39 2.00
C SER A 213 -13.53 -5.89 2.26
N VAL A 214 -12.54 -5.07 1.89
CA VAL A 214 -12.66 -3.60 1.99
C VAL A 214 -13.67 -3.07 0.97
N ALA A 215 -13.63 -3.55 -0.27
CA ALA A 215 -14.57 -3.16 -1.31
C ALA A 215 -16.02 -3.59 -0.99
N TYR A 216 -16.23 -4.85 -0.58
CA TYR A 216 -17.56 -5.33 -0.16
C TYR A 216 -18.13 -4.55 1.01
N ARG A 217 -17.30 -4.19 2.00
CA ARG A 217 -17.75 -3.32 3.10
C ARG A 217 -18.25 -1.96 2.60
N LYS A 218 -17.57 -1.38 1.60
CA LYS A 218 -17.96 -0.09 1.00
C LYS A 218 -19.22 -0.17 0.16
N LEU A 219 -19.49 -1.34 -0.43
CA LEU A 219 -20.74 -1.68 -1.11
C LEU A 219 -21.86 -2.11 -0.14
N GLU A 220 -21.65 -2.00 1.17
CA GLU A 220 -22.59 -2.44 2.22
C GLU A 220 -22.93 -3.93 2.21
N ARG A 221 -22.16 -4.74 1.47
CA ARG A 221 -22.23 -6.21 1.45
C ARG A 221 -21.47 -6.80 2.64
N LEU A 222 -21.98 -6.53 3.85
CA LEU A 222 -21.30 -6.85 5.11
C LEU A 222 -21.08 -8.35 5.40
N PRO A 223 -21.92 -9.30 4.91
CA PRO A 223 -21.64 -10.74 5.01
C PRO A 223 -20.42 -11.14 4.16
N ASP A 224 -20.41 -10.77 2.88
CA ASP A 224 -19.30 -11.08 1.96
C ASP A 224 -17.99 -10.44 2.42
N ALA A 225 -18.07 -9.21 2.95
CA ALA A 225 -16.93 -8.52 3.53
C ALA A 225 -16.34 -9.29 4.73
N MET A 226 -17.19 -9.88 5.57
CA MET A 226 -16.75 -10.65 6.73
C MET A 226 -16.03 -11.93 6.28
N GLU A 227 -16.65 -12.70 5.38
CA GLU A 227 -16.08 -13.96 4.85
C GLU A 227 -14.71 -13.75 4.22
N CYS A 228 -14.58 -12.74 3.34
CA CYS A 228 -13.29 -12.42 2.71
C CYS A 228 -12.22 -11.99 3.76
N CYS A 229 -12.63 -11.25 4.79
CA CYS A 229 -11.72 -10.82 5.86
C CYS A 229 -11.28 -11.99 6.75
N GLU A 230 -12.16 -12.95 7.02
CA GLU A 230 -11.88 -14.19 7.77
C GLU A 230 -10.92 -15.11 7.02
N GLU A 231 -11.15 -15.35 5.73
CA GLU A 231 -10.26 -16.10 4.85
C GLU A 231 -8.86 -15.48 4.84
N SER A 232 -8.77 -14.15 4.68
CA SER A 232 -7.49 -13.42 4.71
C SER A 232 -6.78 -13.56 6.06
N MET A 233 -7.50 -13.35 7.17
CA MET A 233 -6.94 -13.44 8.52
C MET A 233 -6.42 -14.85 8.82
N LYS A 234 -7.14 -15.89 8.38
CA LYS A 234 -6.74 -17.30 8.54
C LYS A 234 -5.39 -17.58 7.89
N ILE A 235 -5.21 -17.15 6.65
CA ILE A 235 -3.93 -17.34 5.93
C ILE A 235 -2.82 -16.50 6.59
N ALA A 236 -3.13 -15.25 6.98
CA ALA A 236 -2.17 -14.37 7.64
C ALA A 236 -1.67 -14.95 8.99
N LEU A 237 -2.53 -15.65 9.74
CA LEU A 237 -2.15 -16.35 10.97
C LEU A 237 -1.26 -17.57 10.69
N GLN A 238 -1.57 -18.37 9.67
CA GLN A 238 -0.78 -19.56 9.30
C GLN A 238 0.68 -19.20 8.93
N HIS A 239 0.88 -18.04 8.30
CA HIS A 239 2.19 -17.57 7.86
C HIS A 239 2.83 -16.52 8.78
N SER A 240 2.20 -16.22 9.93
CA SER A 240 2.69 -15.19 10.84
C SER A 240 2.90 -13.81 10.19
N ASP A 241 2.11 -13.47 9.16
CA ASP A 241 2.13 -12.17 8.48
C ASP A 241 1.46 -11.11 9.37
N ARG A 242 2.26 -10.53 10.28
CA ARG A 242 1.81 -9.50 11.23
C ARG A 242 1.21 -8.27 10.54
N PRO A 243 1.81 -7.71 9.46
CA PRO A 243 1.22 -6.59 8.75
C PRO A 243 -0.20 -6.88 8.23
N LEU A 244 -0.43 -8.04 7.61
CA LEU A 244 -1.75 -8.39 7.08
C LEU A 244 -2.76 -8.69 8.19
N GLN A 245 -2.35 -9.38 9.26
CA GLN A 245 -3.20 -9.57 10.45
C GLN A 245 -3.70 -8.23 10.99
N ALA A 246 -2.81 -7.24 11.03
CA ALA A 246 -3.16 -5.90 11.44
C ALA A 246 -4.20 -5.29 10.49
N LEU A 247 -3.98 -5.31 9.18
CA LEU A 247 -4.96 -4.79 8.22
C LEU A 247 -6.35 -5.46 8.37
N CYS A 248 -6.40 -6.78 8.57
CA CYS A 248 -7.64 -7.52 8.81
C CYS A 248 -8.35 -7.08 10.10
N LEU A 249 -7.63 -6.92 11.21
CA LEU A 249 -8.20 -6.44 12.49
C LEU A 249 -8.90 -5.08 12.34
N LEU A 250 -8.27 -4.16 11.61
CA LEU A 250 -8.86 -2.85 11.32
C LEU A 250 -10.15 -3.00 10.48
N ASN A 251 -10.14 -3.87 9.47
CA ASN A 251 -11.32 -4.05 8.63
C ASN A 251 -12.46 -4.77 9.38
N PHE A 252 -12.17 -5.74 10.25
CA PHE A 252 -13.16 -6.34 11.14
C PHE A 252 -13.84 -5.30 12.02
N ALA A 253 -13.05 -4.44 12.68
CA ALA A 253 -13.59 -3.37 13.50
C ALA A 253 -14.49 -2.43 12.70
N ASP A 254 -14.09 -2.11 11.48
CA ASP A 254 -14.87 -1.30 10.56
C ASP A 254 -16.17 -1.99 10.10
N ILE A 255 -16.16 -3.30 9.80
CA ILE A 255 -17.35 -4.08 9.44
C ILE A 255 -18.36 -4.09 10.60
N HIS A 256 -17.89 -4.39 11.82
CA HIS A 256 -18.74 -4.36 13.02
C HIS A 256 -19.34 -2.99 13.27
N ARG A 257 -18.57 -1.92 13.03
CA ARG A 257 -19.08 -0.55 13.14
C ARG A 257 -20.19 -0.26 12.13
N CYS A 258 -20.11 -0.81 10.91
CA CYS A 258 -21.16 -0.64 9.89
C CYS A 258 -22.43 -1.44 10.21
N ARG A 259 -22.33 -2.60 10.85
CA ARG A 259 -23.50 -3.41 11.27
C ARG A 259 -24.39 -2.73 12.32
N ARG A 260 -23.91 -1.68 13.00
CA ARG A 260 -24.59 -0.98 14.10
C ARG A 260 -25.05 -1.90 15.24
N ASP A 261 -24.32 -3.00 15.47
CA ASP A 261 -24.58 -3.91 16.60
C ASP A 261 -24.39 -3.15 17.93
N ALA A 262 -25.50 -2.67 18.51
CA ALA A 262 -25.52 -1.77 19.68
C ALA A 262 -24.94 -2.40 20.96
N ASP A 263 -24.89 -3.72 21.01
CA ASP A 263 -24.40 -4.52 22.14
C ASP A 263 -22.87 -4.74 22.10
N VAL A 264 -22.22 -4.31 21.02
CA VAL A 264 -20.82 -4.63 20.71
C VAL A 264 -19.93 -3.38 20.72
N ARG A 265 -20.36 -2.28 21.36
CA ARG A 265 -19.61 -1.00 21.45
C ARG A 265 -18.14 -1.14 21.91
N CYS A 266 -17.79 -2.21 22.63
CA CYS A 266 -16.44 -2.48 23.13
C CYS A 266 -15.58 -3.44 22.28
N ARG A 267 -16.14 -4.34 21.44
CA ARG A 267 -15.30 -5.30 20.68
C ARG A 267 -14.47 -4.65 19.57
N PRO A 268 -14.99 -3.69 18.78
CA PRO A 268 -14.20 -2.96 17.79
C PRO A 268 -13.04 -2.24 18.48
N LEU A 269 -13.27 -1.66 19.67
CA LEU A 269 -12.25 -0.94 20.42
C LEU A 269 -11.05 -1.83 20.78
N LYS A 270 -11.30 -3.03 21.31
CA LYS A 270 -10.23 -4.01 21.63
C LYS A 270 -9.42 -4.41 20.40
N SER A 271 -10.10 -4.71 19.29
CA SER A 271 -9.44 -5.09 18.02
C SER A 271 -8.60 -3.93 17.47
N VAL A 272 -9.12 -2.70 17.53
CA VAL A 272 -8.43 -1.48 17.08
C VAL A 272 -7.22 -1.16 17.98
N PHE A 273 -7.28 -1.37 19.29
CA PHE A 273 -6.13 -1.19 20.17
C PHE A 273 -5.03 -2.23 19.93
N LEU A 274 -5.39 -3.51 19.77
CA LEU A 274 -4.43 -4.54 19.36
C LEU A 274 -3.79 -4.18 18.02
N ASN A 275 -4.59 -3.64 17.09
CA ASN A 275 -4.10 -3.17 15.82
C ASN A 275 -3.08 -2.01 15.94
N CYS A 276 -3.40 -1.03 16.80
CA CYS A 276 -2.52 0.09 17.10
C CYS A 276 -1.15 -0.39 17.60
N PHE A 277 -1.17 -1.35 18.51
CA PHE A 277 0.03 -1.95 19.07
C PHE A 277 0.89 -2.59 17.97
N ILE A 278 0.30 -3.47 17.15
CA ILE A 278 1.01 -4.14 16.06
C ILE A 278 1.58 -3.13 15.04
N MET A 279 0.80 -2.13 14.63
CA MET A 279 1.25 -1.11 13.67
C MET A 279 2.37 -0.22 14.23
N THR A 280 2.39 -0.02 15.55
CA THR A 280 3.45 0.71 16.27
C THR A 280 4.73 -0.09 16.31
N GLU A 281 4.66 -1.38 16.66
CA GLU A 281 5.82 -2.29 16.65
C GLU A 281 6.46 -2.40 15.26
N ILE A 282 5.61 -2.52 14.22
CA ILE A 282 6.04 -2.64 12.82
C ILE A 282 6.66 -1.33 12.30
N GLY A 283 6.27 -0.18 12.86
CA GLY A 283 6.68 1.15 12.38
C GLY A 283 5.93 1.63 11.13
N ASN A 284 4.76 1.05 10.84
CA ASN A 284 3.91 1.47 9.72
C ASN A 284 3.07 2.70 10.10
N ARG A 285 3.59 3.89 9.82
CA ARG A 285 2.95 5.18 10.17
C ARG A 285 1.58 5.38 9.49
N LEU A 286 1.41 4.93 8.25
CA LEU A 286 0.14 5.03 7.54
C LEU A 286 -0.93 4.14 8.19
N GLY A 287 -0.55 2.91 8.55
CA GLY A 287 -1.39 1.99 9.32
C GLY A 287 -1.80 2.60 10.66
N GLN A 288 -0.85 3.15 11.42
CA GLN A 288 -1.13 3.82 12.70
C GLN A 288 -2.14 4.98 12.54
N SER A 289 -1.99 5.81 11.50
CA SER A 289 -2.92 6.92 11.27
C SER A 289 -4.34 6.43 10.94
N HIS A 290 -4.47 5.39 10.11
CA HIS A 290 -5.76 4.75 9.86
C HIS A 290 -6.39 4.15 11.13
N VAL A 291 -5.58 3.61 12.03
CA VAL A 291 -6.04 3.11 13.34
C VAL A 291 -6.58 4.23 14.19
N TYR A 292 -5.85 5.34 14.34
CA TYR A 292 -6.32 6.47 15.12
C TYR A 292 -7.62 7.08 14.56
N LEU A 293 -7.78 7.13 13.24
CA LEU A 293 -9.06 7.47 12.61
C LEU A 293 -10.17 6.47 12.96
N GLY A 294 -9.85 5.18 13.04
CA GLY A 294 -10.77 4.13 13.48
C GLY A 294 -11.17 4.28 14.96
N VAL A 295 -10.20 4.55 15.85
CA VAL A 295 -10.41 4.84 17.28
C VAL A 295 -11.32 6.06 17.44
N ALA A 296 -11.02 7.16 16.74
CA ALA A 296 -11.82 8.38 16.79
C ALA A 296 -13.28 8.10 16.43
N LYS A 297 -13.54 7.35 15.35
CA LYS A 297 -14.90 6.94 14.97
C LYS A 297 -15.60 6.09 16.03
N CYS A 298 -14.87 5.26 16.77
CA CYS A 298 -15.45 4.51 17.89
C CYS A 298 -15.84 5.43 19.05
N TRP A 299 -14.99 6.40 19.40
CA TRP A 299 -15.32 7.39 20.44
C TRP A 299 -16.49 8.29 20.04
N LEU A 300 -16.59 8.66 18.76
CA LEU A 300 -17.73 9.40 18.21
C LEU A 300 -19.06 8.66 18.43
N LEU A 301 -19.09 7.34 18.24
CA LEU A 301 -20.29 6.54 18.50
C LEU A 301 -20.65 6.47 19.99
N GLN A 302 -19.66 6.61 20.87
CA GLN A 302 -19.85 6.69 22.31
C GLN A 302 -20.14 8.11 22.80
N LYS A 303 -20.12 9.12 21.90
CA LYS A 303 -20.23 10.56 22.20
C LYS A 303 -19.11 11.10 23.11
N GLU A 304 -18.00 10.40 23.18
CA GLU A 304 -16.79 10.79 23.91
C GLU A 304 -15.92 11.69 23.03
N PHE A 305 -16.37 12.93 22.81
CA PHE A 305 -15.78 13.82 21.81
C PHE A 305 -14.33 14.23 22.10
N ASP A 306 -13.93 14.42 23.37
CA ASP A 306 -12.55 14.82 23.72
C ASP A 306 -11.55 13.71 23.37
N LYS A 307 -11.87 12.45 23.73
CA LYS A 307 -11.05 11.28 23.35
C LYS A 307 -11.00 11.09 21.83
N ALA A 308 -12.06 11.44 21.13
CA ALA A 308 -12.08 11.42 19.67
C ALA A 308 -11.11 12.47 19.11
N LEU A 309 -11.15 13.71 19.60
CA LEU A 309 -10.25 14.79 19.18
C LEU A 309 -8.78 14.45 19.47
N ASP A 310 -8.45 13.90 20.64
CA ASP A 310 -7.08 13.44 20.96
C ASP A 310 -6.58 12.39 19.96
N SER A 311 -7.46 11.47 19.57
CA SER A 311 -7.14 10.44 18.57
C SER A 311 -6.95 11.05 17.18
N LEU A 312 -7.78 12.02 16.81
CA LEU A 312 -7.68 12.75 15.54
C LEU A 312 -6.39 13.58 15.46
N GLN A 313 -5.96 14.20 16.56
CA GLN A 313 -4.71 14.95 16.62
C GLN A 313 -3.50 14.03 16.35
N ARG A 314 -3.45 12.85 16.96
CA ARG A 314 -2.37 11.87 16.67
C ARG A 314 -2.40 11.40 15.22
N ALA A 315 -3.60 11.21 14.64
CA ALA A 315 -3.73 10.87 13.23
C ALA A 315 -3.20 11.98 12.31
N GLN A 316 -3.43 13.25 12.68
CA GLN A 316 -2.96 14.43 11.97
C GLN A 316 -1.43 14.54 12.00
N GLU A 317 -0.80 14.42 13.18
CA GLU A 317 0.66 14.47 13.33
C GLU A 317 1.35 13.43 12.44
N LEU A 318 0.80 12.21 12.38
CA LEU A 318 1.27 11.17 11.48
C LEU A 318 1.05 11.52 10.01
N ALA A 319 -0.13 12.06 9.66
CA ALA A 319 -0.47 12.45 8.30
C ALA A 319 0.49 13.53 7.77
N ASP A 320 0.75 14.55 8.56
CA ASP A 320 1.65 15.66 8.23
C ASP A 320 3.10 15.15 8.11
N GLY A 321 3.55 14.30 9.03
CA GLY A 321 4.87 13.67 8.98
C GLY A 321 5.10 12.74 7.78
N MET A 322 4.04 12.30 7.09
CA MET A 322 4.11 11.51 5.86
C MET A 322 3.81 12.34 4.59
N GLY A 323 3.22 13.52 4.74
CA GLY A 323 2.61 14.28 3.63
C GLY A 323 1.37 13.60 3.04
N ASN A 324 0.60 12.86 3.85
CA ASN A 324 -0.61 12.17 3.40
C ASN A 324 -1.86 13.06 3.52
N LYS A 325 -2.17 13.76 2.42
CA LYS A 325 -3.26 14.74 2.36
C LYS A 325 -4.66 14.13 2.51
N LEU A 326 -4.87 12.91 2.00
CA LEU A 326 -6.15 12.22 2.15
C LEU A 326 -6.45 11.90 3.63
N CYS A 327 -5.43 11.62 4.42
CA CYS A 327 -5.59 11.39 5.84
C CYS A 327 -5.92 12.69 6.58
N SER A 328 -5.20 13.78 6.29
CA SER A 328 -5.51 15.11 6.84
C SER A 328 -6.94 15.54 6.50
N LEU A 329 -7.37 15.34 5.25
CA LEU A 329 -8.76 15.55 4.82
C LEU A 329 -9.77 14.80 5.71
N LYS A 330 -9.53 13.51 5.97
CA LYS A 330 -10.42 12.69 6.82
C LYS A 330 -10.42 13.16 8.27
N VAL A 331 -9.27 13.61 8.78
CA VAL A 331 -9.18 14.19 10.12
C VAL A 331 -10.04 15.45 10.21
N HIS A 332 -9.85 16.41 9.30
CA HIS A 332 -10.61 17.65 9.30
C HIS A 332 -12.12 17.44 9.15
N CYS A 333 -12.54 16.50 8.29
CA CYS A 333 -13.94 16.13 8.14
C CYS A 333 -14.57 15.56 9.43
N LEU A 334 -13.84 14.72 10.17
CA LEU A 334 -14.32 14.18 11.45
C LEU A 334 -14.34 15.25 12.55
N SER A 335 -13.30 16.08 12.63
CA SER A 335 -13.21 17.19 13.59
C SER A 335 -14.32 18.22 13.34
N GLU A 336 -14.57 18.57 12.08
CA GLU A 336 -15.70 19.43 11.67
C GLU A 336 -17.03 18.89 12.22
N GLY A 337 -17.30 17.59 12.06
CA GLY A 337 -18.51 16.96 12.58
C GLY A 337 -18.65 17.07 14.11
N ILE A 338 -17.54 16.98 14.85
CA ILE A 338 -17.49 17.15 16.30
C ILE A 338 -17.82 18.59 16.69
N HIS A 339 -17.12 19.57 16.11
CA HIS A 339 -17.30 20.98 16.44
C HIS A 339 -18.69 21.48 16.06
N ARG A 340 -19.24 21.02 14.93
CA ARG A 340 -20.64 21.27 14.55
C ARG A 340 -21.61 20.77 15.61
N THR A 341 -21.39 19.57 16.14
CA THR A 341 -22.25 18.98 17.18
C THR A 341 -22.12 19.73 18.52
N ARG A 342 -20.94 20.27 18.82
CA ARG A 342 -20.66 21.06 20.04
C ARG A 342 -21.08 22.54 19.93
N GLY A 343 -21.44 23.04 18.75
CA GLY A 343 -21.75 24.45 18.53
C GLY A 343 -20.52 25.39 18.54
N GLN A 344 -19.31 24.82 18.42
CA GLN A 344 -18.04 25.54 18.41
C GLN A 344 -17.77 26.14 17.03
N GLN A 345 -18.25 27.36 16.77
CA GLN A 345 -18.22 27.94 15.43
C GLN A 345 -16.83 28.34 14.93
N GLU A 346 -15.94 28.79 15.81
CA GLU A 346 -14.60 29.24 15.40
C GLU A 346 -13.75 28.05 14.93
N GLU A 347 -13.67 27.01 15.75
CA GLU A 347 -12.94 25.78 15.45
C GLU A 347 -13.56 25.06 14.26
N LEU A 348 -14.89 25.06 14.14
CA LEU A 348 -15.59 24.54 12.96
C LEU A 348 -15.11 25.22 11.67
N ARG A 349 -15.07 26.56 11.64
CA ARG A 349 -14.61 27.31 10.45
C ARG A 349 -13.16 26.98 10.11
N GLU A 350 -12.30 26.87 11.12
CA GLU A 350 -10.90 26.50 10.92
C GLU A 350 -10.77 25.10 10.27
N GLN A 351 -11.51 24.10 10.76
CA GLN A 351 -11.49 22.75 10.19
C GLN A 351 -12.04 22.73 8.76
N VAL A 352 -13.08 23.51 8.45
CA VAL A 352 -13.62 23.62 7.08
C VAL A 352 -12.59 24.21 6.11
N VAL A 353 -11.87 25.27 6.51
CA VAL A 353 -10.82 25.86 5.67
C VAL A 353 -9.72 24.83 5.37
N LYS A 354 -9.24 24.13 6.38
CA LYS A 354 -8.22 23.07 6.21
C LYS A 354 -8.72 21.91 5.36
N PHE A 355 -9.99 21.53 5.50
CA PHE A 355 -10.63 20.53 4.66
C PHE A 355 -10.63 20.96 3.18
N LEU A 356 -11.06 22.19 2.88
CA LEU A 356 -11.10 22.70 1.51
C LEU A 356 -9.71 22.81 0.89
N GLN A 357 -8.70 23.25 1.65
CA GLN A 357 -7.30 23.24 1.21
C GLN A 357 -6.85 21.83 0.82
N CYS A 358 -7.17 20.82 1.64
CA CYS A 358 -6.86 19.43 1.30
C CYS A 358 -7.60 18.98 0.02
N VAL A 359 -8.87 19.35 -0.17
CA VAL A 359 -9.63 19.00 -1.39
C VAL A 359 -8.96 19.58 -2.64
N GLU A 360 -8.58 20.86 -2.59
CA GLU A 360 -7.88 21.53 -3.70
C GLU A 360 -6.56 20.83 -4.03
N GLU A 361 -5.76 20.53 -3.00
CA GLU A 361 -4.47 19.88 -3.16
C GLU A 361 -4.52 18.43 -3.65
N LEU A 362 -5.64 17.73 -3.45
CA LEU A 362 -5.86 16.38 -3.97
C LEU A 362 -6.19 16.37 -5.46
N GLU A 363 -6.60 17.51 -6.02
CA GLU A 363 -6.95 17.72 -7.43
C GLU A 363 -7.94 16.68 -7.99
N LEU A 364 -8.81 16.14 -7.11
CA LEU A 364 -9.81 15.13 -7.46
C LEU A 364 -11.05 15.78 -8.06
N TYR A 365 -10.93 16.29 -9.28
CA TYR A 365 -12.07 16.82 -10.03
C TYR A 365 -12.06 16.32 -11.48
N CYS A 366 -13.26 16.01 -11.97
CA CYS A 366 -13.47 15.62 -13.34
C CYS A 366 -13.33 16.84 -14.25
N GLY A 367 -12.32 16.84 -15.12
CA GLY A 367 -12.03 17.97 -16.02
C GLY A 367 -13.08 18.22 -17.11
N MET A 368 -14.16 17.42 -17.18
CA MET A 368 -15.26 17.61 -18.13
C MET A 368 -16.49 18.26 -17.50
N CYS A 369 -16.89 17.82 -16.30
CA CYS A 369 -18.11 18.32 -15.64
C CYS A 369 -17.81 19.20 -14.42
N GLY A 370 -16.55 19.32 -13.99
CA GLY A 370 -16.15 20.09 -12.81
C GLY A 370 -16.52 19.45 -11.47
N GLU A 371 -17.31 18.37 -11.46
CA GLU A 371 -17.67 17.64 -10.24
C GLU A 371 -16.43 16.96 -9.62
N SER A 372 -16.41 16.91 -8.28
CA SER A 372 -15.42 16.21 -7.50
C SER A 372 -15.46 14.70 -7.73
N ILE A 373 -14.28 14.07 -7.71
CA ILE A 373 -14.08 12.63 -7.78
C ILE A 373 -13.83 12.13 -6.35
N GLY A 374 -14.40 10.99 -5.97
CA GLY A 374 -14.19 10.42 -4.64
C GLY A 374 -15.09 10.98 -3.55
N ASP A 375 -16.14 11.72 -3.89
CA ASP A 375 -17.19 12.15 -2.95
C ASP A 375 -18.33 11.14 -2.83
N ARG A 376 -18.73 10.53 -3.94
CA ARG A 376 -19.81 9.53 -4.01
C ARG A 376 -19.35 8.32 -4.81
N ASP A 377 -20.09 7.22 -4.68
CA ASP A 377 -19.86 6.05 -5.51
C ASP A 377 -20.21 6.37 -6.97
N GLN A 378 -19.20 6.33 -7.84
CA GLN A 378 -19.31 6.73 -9.23
C GLN A 378 -18.37 5.89 -10.09
N LYS A 379 -18.84 5.53 -11.29
CA LYS A 379 -17.99 4.86 -12.28
C LYS A 379 -16.99 5.84 -12.87
N LEU A 380 -15.72 5.51 -12.75
CA LEU A 380 -14.59 6.32 -13.20
C LEU A 380 -13.84 5.61 -14.33
N GLN A 381 -13.23 6.40 -15.20
CA GLN A 381 -12.35 5.90 -16.24
C GLN A 381 -11.08 6.73 -16.29
N ALA A 382 -9.95 6.05 -16.17
CA ALA A 382 -8.66 6.65 -16.48
C ALA A 382 -8.42 6.56 -17.98
N LEU A 383 -7.99 7.66 -18.60
CA LEU A 383 -7.48 7.65 -19.96
C LEU A 383 -6.01 7.17 -19.98
N PRO A 384 -5.41 6.88 -21.15
CA PRO A 384 -4.02 6.39 -21.24
C PRO A 384 -2.95 7.39 -20.80
N CYS A 385 -3.35 8.64 -20.54
CA CYS A 385 -2.55 9.67 -19.88
C CYS A 385 -2.78 9.71 -18.35
N SER A 386 -3.45 8.70 -17.81
CA SER A 386 -3.81 8.49 -16.40
C SER A 386 -4.71 9.56 -15.76
N HIS A 387 -5.19 10.54 -16.54
CA HIS A 387 -6.25 11.46 -16.12
C HIS A 387 -7.58 10.71 -15.92
N ILE A 388 -8.23 10.99 -14.80
CA ILE A 388 -9.46 10.32 -14.36
C ILE A 388 -10.66 11.20 -14.71
N PHE A 389 -11.70 10.58 -15.26
CA PHE A 389 -12.98 11.21 -15.56
C PHE A 389 -14.14 10.33 -15.09
N HIS A 390 -15.31 10.93 -14.86
CA HIS A 390 -16.54 10.17 -14.74
C HIS A 390 -16.83 9.43 -16.06
N LEU A 391 -17.18 8.15 -15.97
CA LEU A 391 -17.48 7.33 -17.15
C LEU A 391 -18.62 7.93 -17.98
N LYS A 392 -19.67 8.45 -17.31
CA LYS A 392 -20.78 9.17 -17.95
C LYS A 392 -20.29 10.31 -18.85
N CYS A 393 -19.32 11.10 -18.41
CA CYS A 393 -18.85 12.28 -19.13
C CYS A 393 -18.09 11.91 -20.41
N LEU A 394 -17.31 10.83 -20.38
CA LEU A 394 -16.61 10.34 -21.56
C LEU A 394 -17.60 9.79 -22.61
N GLN A 395 -18.65 9.11 -22.16
CA GLN A 395 -19.67 8.53 -23.04
C GLN A 395 -20.51 9.61 -23.74
N THR A 396 -20.89 10.69 -23.04
CA THR A 396 -21.67 11.79 -23.64
C THR A 396 -20.87 12.67 -24.60
N ASN A 397 -19.58 12.90 -24.34
CA ASN A 397 -18.81 13.90 -25.08
C ASN A 397 -18.06 13.35 -26.31
N GLY A 398 -18.08 12.03 -26.55
CA GLY A 398 -17.51 11.41 -27.76
C GLY A 398 -16.04 11.78 -28.02
N THR A 399 -15.24 11.98 -26.97
CA THR A 399 -13.93 12.62 -27.10
C THR A 399 -12.90 11.70 -27.75
N LYS A 400 -12.24 12.18 -28.82
CA LYS A 400 -11.13 11.49 -29.52
C LYS A 400 -9.78 11.57 -28.77
N GLY A 401 -9.72 12.23 -27.61
CA GLY A 401 -8.49 12.45 -26.85
C GLY A 401 -8.78 13.05 -25.47
N CYS A 402 -7.75 13.19 -24.64
CA CYS A 402 -7.90 13.70 -23.28
C CYS A 402 -8.17 15.22 -23.24
N PRO A 403 -9.26 15.70 -22.61
CA PRO A 403 -9.54 17.13 -22.49
C PRO A 403 -8.50 17.92 -21.67
N LYS A 404 -7.80 17.27 -20.73
CA LYS A 404 -6.82 17.93 -19.86
C LYS A 404 -5.45 18.11 -20.52
N CYS A 405 -5.02 17.18 -21.39
CA CYS A 405 -3.67 17.21 -21.96
C CYS A 405 -3.60 17.08 -23.49
N PHE A 406 -4.75 17.06 -24.16
CA PHE A 406 -4.91 17.03 -25.62
C PHE A 406 -4.19 15.88 -26.34
N LYS A 407 -3.75 14.84 -25.61
CA LYS A 407 -3.16 13.62 -26.20
C LYS A 407 -4.25 12.79 -26.89
N SER A 408 -3.99 12.37 -28.13
CA SER A 408 -4.91 11.67 -29.05
C SER A 408 -4.94 10.14 -28.91
N SER A 409 -4.09 9.55 -28.07
CA SER A 409 -3.95 8.09 -27.97
C SER A 409 -5.13 7.45 -27.23
N MET A 410 -5.89 6.61 -27.93
CA MET A 410 -7.00 5.78 -27.42
C MET A 410 -6.67 4.29 -27.27
N LYS A 411 -5.40 3.89 -27.10
CA LYS A 411 -5.13 2.50 -26.66
C LYS A 411 -5.62 2.39 -25.20
N PRO A 412 -6.58 1.53 -24.86
CA PRO A 412 -7.06 1.41 -23.49
C PRO A 412 -5.86 1.18 -22.55
N GLY A 413 -5.74 2.03 -21.54
CA GLY A 413 -4.81 1.78 -20.44
C GLY A 413 -5.23 0.51 -19.71
N PHE A 414 -4.28 -0.14 -19.03
CA PHE A 414 -4.57 -1.35 -18.26
C PHE A 414 -5.28 -1.09 -16.91
N VAL A 415 -5.65 0.18 -16.65
CA VAL A 415 -6.02 0.71 -15.33
C VAL A 415 -7.37 1.41 -15.36
#